data_AF-A0A957QLR9-F1
#
_entry.id   AF-A0A957QLR9-F1
#
_cell.length_a   1.000
_cell.length_b   1.000
_cell.length_c   1.000
_cell.angle_alpha   90.00
_cell.angle_beta   90.00
_cell.angle_gamma   90.00
#
_symmetry.space_group_name_H-M   'P 1'
#
loop_
_entity.id
_entity.type
_entity.pdbx_description
1 polymer ?
#
loop_
_entity_poly.entity_id
_entity_poly.type
_entity_poly.pdbx_seq_one_letter_code
_entity_poly.pdbx_strand_id
1 'polypeptide(L)' 'QVRRETGLNQVALSGGVFQNRLLLSRVVPALQRHNFELLTHRLVPPNDGGLALGQAVVAGLAGRVR' A
#
# COMPACT_ATOMS: atom_id res chain seq x y z
N GLN A 1 4.06 17.00 1.38
CA GLN A 1 4.81 17.57 0.24
C GLN A 1 4.58 16.73 -1.02
N VAL A 2 4.90 15.43 -1.03
CA VAL A 2 4.70 14.49 -2.17
C VAL A 2 3.36 14.64 -2.92
N ARG A 3 2.20 14.61 -2.24
CA ARG A 3 0.88 14.76 -2.92
C ARG A 3 0.77 16.04 -3.75
N ARG A 4 1.35 17.16 -3.29
CA ARG A 4 1.30 18.43 -4.03
C ARG A 4 2.17 18.38 -5.29
N GLU A 5 3.27 17.64 -5.24
CA GLU A 5 4.23 17.52 -6.35
C GLU A 5 3.75 16.50 -7.40
N THR A 6 3.11 15.41 -6.99
CA THR A 6 2.73 14.31 -7.89
C THR A 6 1.25 14.29 -8.25
N GLY A 7 0.39 14.98 -7.49
CA GLY A 7 -1.07 14.89 -7.61
C GLY A 7 -1.67 13.56 -7.15
N LEU A 8 -0.87 12.61 -6.64
CA LEU A 8 -1.34 11.29 -6.24
C LEU A 8 -2.17 11.35 -4.95
N ASN A 9 -3.36 10.76 -4.98
CA ASN A 9 -4.28 10.74 -3.85
C ASN A 9 -4.54 9.34 -3.25
N GLN A 10 -3.98 8.30 -3.86
CA GLN A 10 -4.11 6.92 -3.40
C GLN A 10 -2.84 6.49 -2.66
N VAL A 11 -2.99 5.82 -1.52
CA VAL A 11 -1.88 5.38 -0.66
C VAL A 11 -2.07 3.91 -0.28
N ALA A 12 -1.07 3.08 -0.60
CA ALA A 12 -1.03 1.69 -0.16
C ALA A 12 -0.23 1.54 1.14
N LEU A 13 -0.84 0.91 2.15
CA LEU A 13 -0.18 0.56 3.41
C LEU A 13 0.22 -0.92 3.38
N SER A 14 1.52 -1.17 3.33
CA SER A 14 2.13 -2.51 3.16
C SER A 14 3.43 -2.59 3.97
N GLY A 15 3.98 -3.79 4.13
CA GLY A 15 5.12 -4.08 5.00
C GLY A 15 4.68 -4.60 6.38
N GLY A 16 5.51 -5.45 6.99
CA GLY A 16 5.19 -6.12 8.27
C GLY A 16 4.86 -5.16 9.42
N VAL A 17 5.38 -3.94 9.39
CA VAL A 17 5.06 -2.87 10.37
C VAL A 17 3.55 -2.57 10.43
N PHE A 18 2.84 -2.66 9.31
CA PHE A 18 1.39 -2.40 9.26
C PHE A 18 0.53 -3.58 9.73
N GLN A 19 1.13 -4.68 10.20
CA GLN A 19 0.42 -5.67 11.02
C GLN A 19 0.14 -5.14 12.44
N ASN A 20 0.84 -4.08 12.86
CA ASN A 20 0.58 -3.42 14.12
C ASN A 20 -0.78 -2.70 14.08
N ARG A 21 -1.79 -3.30 14.73
CA ARG A 21 -3.16 -2.78 14.78
C ARG A 21 -3.24 -1.38 15.38
N LEU A 22 -2.40 -1.07 16.37
CA LEU A 22 -2.38 0.23 17.03
C LEU A 22 -1.83 1.33 16.10
N LEU A 23 -0.84 1.00 15.28
CA LEU A 23 -0.36 1.91 14.24
C LEU A 23 -1.45 2.12 13.18
N LEU A 24 -2.03 1.03 12.68
CA LEU A 24 -3.05 1.08 11.65
C LEU A 24 -4.29 1.90 12.09
N SER A 25 -4.74 1.73 13.33
CA SER A 25 -5.88 2.46 13.90
C SER A 25 -5.64 3.96 14.06
N ARG A 26 -4.38 4.42 14.02
CA ARG A 26 -4.04 5.86 14.05
C ARG A 26 -3.79 6.41 12.66
N VAL A 27 -3.07 5.68 11.82
CA VAL A 27 -2.67 6.12 10.48
C VAL A 27 -3.87 6.17 9.52
N VAL A 28 -4.72 5.14 9.52
CA VAL A 28 -5.86 5.05 8.59
C VAL A 28 -6.81 6.24 8.76
N PRO A 29 -7.32 6.55 9.97
CA PRO A 29 -8.21 7.71 10.13
C PRO A 29 -7.51 9.03 9.86
N ALA A 30 -6.23 9.16 10.21
CA ALA A 30 -5.47 10.39 9.94
C ALA A 30 -5.37 10.67 8.44
N LEU A 31 -5.04 9.67 7.62
CA LEU A 31 -4.96 9.82 6.17
C LEU A 31 -6.35 10.02 5.53
N GLN A 32 -7.38 9.32 6.01
CA GLN A 32 -8.75 9.51 5.53
C GLN A 32 -9.27 10.93 5.81
N ARG A 33 -8.98 11.51 6.98
CA ARG A 33 -9.31 12.92 7.29
C ARG A 33 -8.64 13.92 6.34
N HIS A 34 -7.54 13.52 5.72
CA HIS A 34 -6.87 14.31 4.68
C HIS A 34 -7.33 13.94 3.26
N ASN A 35 -8.43 13.20 3.12
CA ASN A 35 -9.05 12.77 1.86
C ASN A 35 -8.19 11.85 0.98
N PHE A 36 -7.28 11.06 1.58
CA PHE A 36 -6.59 10.01 0.85
C PHE A 36 -7.48 8.78 0.66
N GLU A 37 -7.36 8.13 -0.51
CA GLU A 37 -7.89 6.79 -0.75
C GLU A 37 -6.85 5.76 -0.29
N LEU A 38 -7.26 4.82 0.57
CA LEU A 38 -6.34 3.89 1.20
C LEU A 38 -6.51 2.47 0.67
N LEU A 39 -5.39 1.85 0.32
CA LEU A 39 -5.31 0.43 -0.01
C LEU A 39 -4.60 -0.31 1.13
N THR A 40 -5.24 -1.37 1.62
CA THR A 40 -4.67 -2.25 2.65
C THR A 40 -4.81 -3.71 2.22
N HIS A 41 -3.89 -4.54 2.69
CA HIS A 41 -3.91 -5.98 2.50
C HIS A 41 -5.17 -6.63 3.07
N ARG A 42 -5.78 -7.56 2.32
CA ARG A 42 -6.96 -8.35 2.75
C ARG A 42 -6.78 -9.86 2.56
N LEU A 43 -6.19 -10.28 1.43
CA LEU A 43 -6.08 -11.70 1.07
C LEU A 43 -4.69 -12.29 1.38
N VAL A 44 -3.64 -11.48 1.27
CA VAL A 44 -2.27 -11.84 1.65
C VAL A 44 -1.82 -10.92 2.78
N PRO A 45 -0.89 -11.34 3.65
CA PRO A 45 -0.39 -10.46 4.69
C PRO A 45 0.48 -9.34 4.08
N PRO A 46 0.56 -8.17 4.74
CA PRO A 46 1.44 -7.09 4.30
C PRO A 46 2.93 -7.39 4.48
N ASN A 47 3.30 -8.53 5.08
CA ASN A 47 4.69 -8.94 5.31
C ASN A 47 5.20 -9.85 4.18
N ASP A 48 6.33 -10.51 4.41
CA ASP A 48 6.99 -11.35 3.40
C ASP A 48 6.13 -12.52 2.91
N GLY A 49 5.10 -12.93 3.67
CA GLY A 49 4.10 -13.89 3.21
C GLY A 49 3.27 -13.42 2.00
N GLY A 50 3.23 -12.12 1.71
CA GLY A 50 2.61 -11.53 0.52
C GLY A 50 3.61 -11.04 -0.54
N LEU A 51 4.92 -11.10 -0.27
CA LEU A 51 5.94 -10.48 -1.13
C LEU A 51 6.01 -11.11 -2.52
N ALA A 52 5.96 -12.45 -2.58
CA ALA A 52 6.02 -13.19 -3.83
C ALA A 52 4.89 -12.82 -4.80
N LEU A 53 3.69 -12.50 -4.28
CA LEU A 53 2.57 -12.04 -5.11
C LEU A 53 2.90 -10.71 -5.79
N GLY A 54 3.41 -9.74 -5.03
CA GLY A 54 3.81 -8.44 -5.58
C GLY A 54 4.90 -8.58 -6.64
N GLN A 55 5.90 -9.42 -6.39
CA GLN A 55 6.97 -9.71 -7.35
C GLN A 55 6.43 -10.32 -8.66
N ALA A 56 5.55 -11.33 -8.56
CA ALA A 56 4.95 -11.97 -9.73
C ALA A 56 4.15 -10.98 -10.58
N VAL A 57 3.34 -10.12 -9.96
CA VAL A 57 2.54 -9.10 -10.67
C VAL A 57 3.44 -8.08 -11.36
N VAL A 58 4.45 -7.55 -10.67
CA VAL A 58 5.38 -6.56 -11.25
C VAL A 58 6.16 -7.16 -12.42
N ALA A 59 6.68 -8.39 -12.26
CA ALA A 59 7.38 -9.08 -13.34
C ALA A 59 6.47 -9.32 -14.56
N GLY A 60 5.23 -9.76 -14.33
CA GLY A 60 4.25 -9.96 -15.40
C GLY A 60 3.87 -8.67 -16.13
N LEU A 61 3.79 -7.53 -15.43
CA LEU A 61 3.56 -6.21 -16.05
C LEU A 61 4.79 -5.75 -16.85
N ALA A 62 6.00 -5.89 -16.29
CA ALA A 62 7.24 -5.51 -16.98
C ALA A 62 7.48 -6.33 -18.25
N GLY A 63 7.08 -7.60 -18.27
CA GLY A 63 7.16 -8.46 -19.45
C GLY A 63 6.16 -8.11 -20.56
N ARG A 64 5.06 -7.41 -20.24
CA ARG A 64 4.03 -6.98 -21.22
C ARG A 64 4.35 -5.66 -21.92
N VAL A 65 5.31 -4.90 -21.42
CA VAL A 65 5.74 -3.59 -21.96
C VAL A 65 6.98 -3.73 -22.85
N ARG A 66 7.39 -4.97 -23.17
CA ARG A 66 8.38 -5.29 -24.19
C ARG A 66 7.68 -5.81 -25.42
#